data_AF-I6F696-F1
#
_entry.id   AF-I6F696-F1
#
_cell.length_a   1.000
_cell.length_b   1.000
_cell.length_c   1.000
_cell.angle_alpha   90.00
_cell.angle_beta   90.00
_cell.angle_gamma   90.00
#
_symmetry.space_group_name_H-M   'P 1'
#
loop_
_entity.id
_entity.type
_entity.pdbx_description
1 polymer ?
#
loop_
_entity_poly.entity_id
_entity_poly.type
_entity_poly.pdbx_seq_one_letter_code
_entity_poly.pdbx_strand_id
1 'polypeptide(L)'
;MKWFNTLSHNRWLEQETDRIFDFGKNSVVPTGFGWLGNKGQIKEEMGTHLWITARMLHVYSVAAAMGRPGAYSLVDHGIKAMNGALRDKKLAAGMPA
;
A
#
# COMPACT_ATOMS: atom_id res chain seq x y z
N MET A 1 -32.83 -11.83 -2.90
CA MET A 1 -31.99 -10.62 -2.79
C MET A 1 -30.85 -10.74 -3.78
N LYS A 2 -30.59 -9.72 -4.63
CA LYS A 2 -29.50 -9.76 -5.61
C LYS A 2 -28.53 -8.61 -5.32
N TRP A 3 -27.28 -8.92 -5.01
CA TRP A 3 -26.26 -7.93 -4.64
C TRP A 3 -25.21 -7.77 -5.74
N PHE A 4 -24.77 -8.90 -6.32
CA PHE A 4 -23.83 -8.88 -7.44
C PHE A 4 -24.40 -8.12 -8.64
N ASN A 5 -23.52 -7.34 -9.27
CA ASN A 5 -23.82 -6.52 -10.45
C ASN A 5 -24.92 -5.46 -10.21
N THR A 6 -25.10 -5.00 -8.97
CA THR A 6 -26.02 -3.90 -8.66
C THR A 6 -25.25 -2.63 -8.30
N LEU A 7 -25.72 -1.47 -8.78
CA LEU A 7 -25.06 -0.19 -8.51
C LEU A 7 -25.12 0.22 -7.04
N SER A 8 -26.20 -0.12 -6.33
CA SER A 8 -26.34 0.18 -4.90
C SER A 8 -25.29 -0.55 -4.06
N HIS A 9 -25.06 -1.84 -4.33
CA HIS A 9 -24.03 -2.60 -3.65
C HIS A 9 -22.62 -2.12 -4.02
N ASN A 10 -22.35 -1.86 -5.31
CA ASN A 10 -21.05 -1.37 -5.76
C ASN A 10 -20.68 -0.02 -5.12
N ARG A 11 -21.64 0.91 -4.96
CA ARG A 11 -21.41 2.19 -4.26
C ARG A 11 -21.04 1.98 -2.79
N TRP A 12 -21.68 1.04 -2.12
CA TRP A 12 -21.32 0.69 -0.74
C TRP A 12 -19.90 0.10 -0.67
N LEU A 13 -19.53 -0.78 -1.60
CA LEU A 13 -18.17 -1.33 -1.69
C LEU A 13 -17.12 -0.23 -1.93
N GLU A 14 -17.40 0.71 -2.82
CA GLU A 14 -16.49 1.83 -3.11
C GLU A 14 -16.27 2.71 -1.88
N GLN A 15 -17.34 3.06 -1.14
CA GLN A 15 -17.25 3.86 0.09
C GLN A 15 -16.40 3.18 1.16
N GLU A 16 -16.58 1.88 1.37
CA GLU A 16 -15.78 1.13 2.34
C GLU A 16 -14.34 0.95 1.87
N THR A 17 -14.12 0.81 0.57
CA THR A 17 -12.77 0.74 -0.03
C THR A 17 -11.99 2.03 0.24
N ASP A 18 -12.62 3.19 0.11
CA ASP A 18 -11.99 4.48 0.41
C ASP A 18 -11.60 4.60 1.89
N ARG A 19 -12.47 4.13 2.79
CA ARG A 19 -12.17 4.07 4.24
C ARG A 19 -10.94 3.18 4.52
N ILE A 20 -10.79 2.06 3.81
CA ILE A 20 -9.64 1.17 3.94
C ILE A 20 -8.37 1.81 3.38
N PHE A 21 -8.44 2.48 2.24
CA PHE A 21 -7.28 3.21 1.69
C PHE A 21 -6.77 4.26 2.67
N ASP A 22 -7.69 5.02 3.29
CA ASP A 22 -7.34 6.04 4.28
C ASP A 22 -6.67 5.44 5.53
N PHE A 23 -7.16 4.30 6.02
CA PHE A 23 -6.52 3.60 7.14
C PHE A 23 -5.07 3.21 6.82
N GLY A 24 -4.84 2.66 5.62
CA GLY A 24 -3.53 2.21 5.18
C GLY A 24 -2.50 3.35 5.07
N LYS A 25 -2.92 4.60 4.84
CA LYS A 25 -2.00 5.74 4.62
C LYS A 25 -1.10 5.97 5.83
N ASN A 26 -1.57 5.59 7.02
CA ASN A 26 -0.81 5.69 8.26
C ASN A 26 0.40 4.77 8.32
N SER A 27 0.54 3.80 7.40
CA SER A 27 1.67 2.85 7.40
C SER A 27 2.93 3.41 6.77
N VAL A 28 2.91 4.63 6.19
CA VAL A 28 4.09 5.20 5.52
C VAL A 28 5.22 5.43 6.54
N VAL A 29 6.37 4.83 6.26
CA VAL A 29 7.63 5.00 7.00
C VAL A 29 8.78 5.23 6.02
N PRO A 30 9.93 5.79 6.45
CA PRO A 30 11.02 6.14 5.51
C PRO A 30 11.52 4.98 4.64
N THR A 31 11.45 3.74 5.15
CA THR A 31 11.94 2.53 4.47
C THR A 31 10.87 1.76 3.69
N GLY A 32 9.63 2.23 3.63
CA GLY A 32 8.52 1.56 2.95
C GLY A 32 7.19 1.71 3.70
N PHE A 33 6.51 0.59 3.95
CA PHE A 33 5.27 0.57 4.73
C PHE A 33 5.41 -0.31 5.98
N GLY A 34 5.16 0.29 7.13
CA GLY A 34 5.26 -0.30 8.45
C GLY A 34 4.01 -1.09 8.86
N TRP A 35 4.12 -1.78 9.99
CA TRP A 35 3.04 -2.59 10.55
C TRP A 35 2.03 -1.71 11.29
N LEU A 36 0.75 -1.74 10.90
CA LEU A 36 -0.31 -1.01 11.61
C LEU A 36 -0.91 -1.82 12.75
N GLY A 37 -1.07 -1.16 13.91
CA GLY A 37 -1.85 -1.66 15.03
C GLY A 37 -3.35 -1.45 14.85
N ASN A 38 -4.12 -1.90 15.83
CA ASN A 38 -5.59 -1.93 15.77
C ASN A 38 -6.26 -0.55 15.64
N LYS A 39 -5.54 0.55 15.92
CA LYS A 39 -6.04 1.93 15.80
C LYS A 39 -5.33 2.73 14.70
N GLY A 40 -4.59 2.07 13.81
CA GLY A 40 -3.89 2.71 12.69
C GLY A 40 -2.54 3.35 13.04
N GLN A 41 -2.03 3.15 14.26
CA GLN A 41 -0.67 3.56 14.63
C GLN A 41 0.38 2.57 14.12
N ILE A 42 1.58 3.05 13.78
CA ILE A 42 2.71 2.20 13.43
C ILE A 42 3.22 1.48 14.69
N LYS A 43 3.50 0.18 14.55
CA LYS A 43 4.21 -0.64 15.54
C LYS A 43 5.69 -0.73 15.15
N GLU A 44 6.48 0.24 15.61
CA GLU A 44 7.89 0.40 15.23
C GLU A 44 8.73 -0.85 15.53
N GLU A 45 8.39 -1.59 16.59
CA GLU A 45 9.09 -2.82 16.97
C GLU A 45 8.99 -3.95 15.93
N MET A 46 8.02 -3.84 15.01
CA MET A 46 7.86 -4.78 13.89
C MET A 46 8.72 -4.40 12.68
N GLY A 47 9.23 -3.16 12.61
CA GLY A 47 10.00 -2.66 11.48
C GLY A 47 9.24 -2.65 10.14
N THR A 48 9.99 -2.55 9.04
CA THR A 48 9.43 -2.55 7.67
C THR A 48 9.63 -3.91 7.02
N HIS A 49 8.53 -4.53 6.60
CA HIS A 49 8.56 -5.84 5.96
C HIS A 49 8.40 -5.74 4.44
N LEU A 50 9.15 -6.57 3.70
CA LEU A 50 9.05 -6.69 2.24
C LEU A 50 7.63 -7.02 1.79
N TRP A 51 6.98 -7.99 2.43
CA TRP A 51 5.64 -8.44 2.04
C TRP A 51 4.55 -7.39 2.32
N ILE A 52 4.69 -6.59 3.39
CA ILE A 52 3.80 -5.44 3.65
C ILE A 52 4.02 -4.38 2.59
N THR A 53 5.27 -4.00 2.34
CA THR A 53 5.61 -2.94 1.38
C THR A 53 5.16 -3.29 -0.04
N ALA A 54 5.40 -4.52 -0.50
CA ALA A 54 4.95 -4.98 -1.81
C ALA A 54 3.41 -5.01 -1.92
N ARG A 55 2.71 -5.44 -0.86
CA ARG A 55 1.23 -5.41 -0.84
C ARG A 55 0.68 -3.99 -0.85
N MET A 56 1.26 -3.07 -0.09
CA MET A 56 0.83 -1.67 -0.10
C MET A 56 1.12 -0.99 -1.44
N LEU A 57 2.25 -1.28 -2.07
CA LEU A 57 2.53 -0.85 -3.45
C LEU A 57 1.44 -1.31 -4.42
N HIS A 58 1.02 -2.58 -4.33
CA HIS A 58 -0.09 -3.10 -5.13
C HIS A 58 -1.42 -2.40 -4.82
N VAL A 59 -1.80 -2.30 -3.54
CA VAL A 59 -3.04 -1.67 -3.09
C VAL A 59 -3.14 -0.22 -3.57
N TYR A 60 -2.07 0.56 -3.43
CA TYR A 60 -2.07 1.95 -3.88
C TYR A 60 -1.96 2.10 -5.39
N SER A 61 -1.46 1.10 -6.11
CA SER A 61 -1.57 1.05 -7.57
C SER A 61 -3.03 0.93 -8.01
N VAL A 62 -3.83 0.12 -7.31
CA VAL A 62 -5.28 0.05 -7.52
C VAL A 62 -5.95 1.38 -7.18
N ALA A 63 -5.65 1.96 -6.02
CA ALA A 63 -6.23 3.25 -5.62
C ALA A 63 -5.89 4.38 -6.63
N ALA A 64 -4.66 4.39 -7.16
CA ALA A 64 -4.25 5.33 -8.20
C ALA A 64 -5.04 5.11 -9.51
N ALA A 65 -5.22 3.86 -9.93
CA ALA A 65 -6.05 3.53 -11.10
C ALA A 65 -7.54 3.89 -10.92
N MET A 66 -8.03 3.88 -9.68
CA MET A 66 -9.36 4.38 -9.30
C MET A 66 -9.45 5.92 -9.23
N GLY A 67 -8.37 6.63 -9.57
CA GLY A 67 -8.33 8.10 -9.58
C GLY A 67 -8.27 8.75 -8.20
N ARG A 68 -7.85 8.03 -7.14
CA ARG A 68 -7.79 8.57 -5.79
C ARG A 68 -6.57 9.50 -5.62
N PRO A 69 -6.77 10.78 -5.27
CA PRO A 69 -5.65 11.73 -5.09
C PRO A 69 -4.66 11.25 -4.02
N GLY A 70 -3.37 11.47 -4.27
CA GLY A 70 -2.28 11.07 -3.38
C GLY A 70 -1.87 9.59 -3.45
N ALA A 71 -2.69 8.71 -4.02
CA ALA A 71 -2.36 7.29 -4.14
C ALA A 71 -1.11 7.05 -5.00
N TYR A 72 -0.93 7.80 -6.09
CA TYR A 72 0.26 7.67 -6.94
C TYR A 72 1.56 8.03 -6.20
N SER A 73 1.53 8.99 -5.27
CA SER A 73 2.68 9.31 -4.42
C SER A 73 3.07 8.12 -3.51
N LEU A 74 2.09 7.33 -3.08
CA LEU A 74 2.32 6.12 -2.29
C LEU A 74 2.86 4.97 -3.17
N VAL A 75 2.46 4.92 -4.44
CA VAL A 75 3.07 4.01 -5.44
C VAL A 75 4.54 4.36 -5.63
N ASP A 76 4.86 5.63 -5.88
CA ASP A 76 6.24 6.10 -6.02
C ASP A 76 7.08 5.81 -4.76
N HIS A 77 6.51 6.06 -3.57
CA HIS A 77 7.13 5.68 -2.29
C HIS A 77 7.43 4.18 -2.21
N GLY A 78 6.48 3.33 -2.59
CA GLY A 78 6.66 1.88 -2.64
C GLY A 78 7.76 1.46 -3.60
N ILE A 79 7.81 2.02 -4.82
CA ILE A 79 8.86 1.73 -5.81
C ILE A 79 10.25 2.14 -5.28
N LYS A 80 10.34 3.31 -4.64
CA LYS A 80 11.58 3.77 -3.99
C LYS A 80 12.00 2.85 -2.86
N ALA A 81 11.07 2.42 -2.02
CA ALA A 81 11.34 1.49 -0.92
C ALA A 81 11.89 0.14 -1.43
N MET A 82 11.29 -0.41 -2.50
CA MET A 82 11.73 -1.67 -3.13
C MET A 82 13.13 -1.57 -3.76
N ASN A 83 13.58 -0.36 -4.11
CA ASN A 83 14.94 -0.10 -4.60
C ASN A 83 15.88 0.45 -3.51
N GLY A 84 15.37 0.64 -2.30
CA GLY A 84 16.06 1.26 -1.17
C GLY A 84 16.50 0.23 -0.14
N ALA A 85 16.11 0.47 1.12
CA ALA A 85 16.54 -0.32 2.28
C ALA A 85 16.12 -1.81 2.22
N LEU A 86 15.06 -2.14 1.48
CA LEU A 86 14.58 -3.52 1.31
C LEU A 86 15.35 -4.30 0.23
N ARG A 87 16.17 -3.63 -0.57
CA ARG A 87 16.96 -4.27 -1.64
C ARG A 87 18.31 -4.68 -1.09
N ASP A 88 18.63 -5.98 -1.19
CA ASP A 88 20.01 -6.43 -1.00
C ASP A 88 20.87 -5.93 -2.17
N LYS A 89 21.64 -4.86 -1.92
CA LYS A 89 22.50 -4.24 -2.94
C LYS A 89 23.72 -5.10 -3.30
N LYS A 90 24.16 -5.99 -2.39
CA LYS A 90 25.34 -6.82 -2.63
C LYS A 90 25.02 -7.92 -3.63
N LEU A 91 23.87 -8.58 -3.47
CA LEU A 91 23.41 -9.61 -4.40
C LEU A 91 22.81 -9.00 -5.67
N ALA A 92 22.14 -7.86 -5.59
CA ALA A 92 21.50 -7.25 -6.76
C ALA A 92 22.45 -6.51 -7.71
N ALA A 93 23.72 -6.26 -7.34
CA ALA A 93 24.68 -5.53 -8.19
C ALA A 93 25.04 -6.25 -9.50
N GLY A 94 24.80 -7.57 -9.59
CA GLY A 94 25.01 -8.35 -10.81
C GLY A 94 23.75 -8.58 -11.65
N MET A 95 22.59 -8.07 -11.23
CA MET A 95 21.33 -8.24 -11.95
C MET A 95 21.11 -7.06 -12.90
N PRO A 96 20.74 -7.29 -14.17
CA PRO A 96 20.38 -6.21 -15.10
C PRO A 96 19.19 -5.41 -14.56
N ALA A 97 19.18 -4.11 -14.86
CA ALA A 97 18.11 -3.18 -14.50
C ALA A 97 16.83 -3.45 -15.30
#